data_AF-A0A2Z3H5B8-F1
#
_entry.id   AF-A0A2Z3H5B8-F1
#
_cell.length_a   1.000
_cell.length_b   1.000
_cell.length_c   1.000
_cell.angle_alpha   90.00
_cell.angle_beta   90.00
_cell.angle_gamma   90.00
#
_symmetry.space_group_name_H-M   'P 1'
#
loop_
_entity.id
_entity.type
_entity.pdbx_description
1 polymer ?
#
loop_
_entity_poly.entity_id
_entity_poly.type
_entity_poly.pdbx_seq_one_letter_code
_entity_poly.pdbx_strand_id
1 'polypeptide(L)'
;MAENPSMPEPKAGFVPWLVGLLALWQIAFIPLANAWEWLPRRPTPADDYPERSTTQRWGRFTNSDTLQVTSERIGDVFAFWAEATGQDQGWNMFTPDFPPHTVVPIAELKFADGRAVRVESRFSPADPERPGMRWPLVHDREFNYEANITMLGWHATPEAIAARPEHGRELPERVRENHELLSHWLAWKTRVHLRASPGEAVPVEVVLVFRYIPTPLPNDPPGAPRRPSFERPFARWRPGGPRAPGLLPLEGFDPVTERFVELKVVSPP
;
A
#
# COMPACT_ATOMS: atom_id res chain seq x y z
N MET A 1 25.43 33.09 -55.54
CA MET A 1 25.53 32.59 -54.15
C MET A 1 24.32 33.10 -53.41
N ALA A 2 23.40 32.23 -53.01
CA ALA A 2 22.23 32.65 -52.22
C ALA A 2 22.67 32.88 -50.77
N GLU A 3 22.40 34.08 -50.24
CA GLU A 3 22.58 34.38 -48.82
C GLU A 3 21.70 33.45 -48.00
N ASN A 4 22.31 32.70 -47.08
CA ASN A 4 21.55 31.93 -46.11
C ASN A 4 20.79 32.93 -45.21
N PRO A 5 19.46 32.82 -45.08
CA PRO A 5 18.70 33.71 -44.21
C PRO A 5 19.25 33.58 -42.78
N SER A 6 19.59 34.71 -42.18
CA SER A 6 20.04 34.77 -40.79
C SER A 6 18.93 34.21 -39.90
N MET A 7 19.20 33.09 -39.23
CA MET A 7 18.30 32.55 -38.23
C MET A 7 18.06 33.60 -37.14
N PRO A 8 16.80 33.89 -36.77
CA PRO A 8 16.51 34.86 -35.73
C PRO A 8 17.15 34.40 -34.42
N GLU A 9 17.81 35.32 -33.72
CA GLU A 9 18.35 35.05 -32.39
C GLU A 9 17.22 34.58 -31.47
N PRO A 10 17.39 33.43 -30.79
CA PRO A 10 16.38 32.94 -29.87
C PRO A 10 16.25 33.93 -28.71
N LYS A 11 15.13 34.65 -28.66
CA LYS A 11 14.77 35.45 -27.48
C LYS A 11 14.56 34.49 -26.31
N ALA A 12 15.26 34.72 -25.21
CA ALA A 12 15.09 33.95 -23.98
C ALA A 12 13.64 34.13 -23.47
N GLY A 13 12.76 33.22 -23.85
CA GLY A 13 11.39 33.20 -23.40
C GLY A 13 11.29 32.80 -21.92
N PHE A 14 10.13 33.04 -21.33
CA PHE A 14 9.79 32.56 -19.98
C PHE A 14 9.78 31.02 -19.88
N VAL A 15 9.51 30.32 -20.99
CA VAL A 15 9.43 28.86 -21.05
C VAL A 15 10.76 28.17 -20.70
N PRO A 16 11.92 28.54 -21.29
CA PRO A 16 13.22 28.03 -20.85
C PRO A 16 13.49 28.13 -19.36
N TRP A 17 13.09 29.23 -18.71
CA TRP A 17 13.24 29.41 -17.27
C TRP A 17 12.39 28.42 -16.47
N LEU A 18 11.12 28.23 -16.85
CA LEU A 18 10.25 27.24 -16.20
C LEU A 18 10.80 25.81 -16.34
N VAL A 19 11.29 25.46 -17.53
CA VAL A 19 11.92 24.15 -17.78
C VAL A 19 13.16 23.98 -16.91
N GLY A 20 14.01 25.00 -16.83
CA GLY A 20 15.20 25.00 -15.97
C GLY A 20 14.85 24.82 -14.49
N LEU A 21 13.83 25.53 -13.99
CA LEU A 21 13.35 25.40 -12.62
C LEU A 21 12.78 24.01 -12.33
N LEU A 22 12.00 23.46 -13.26
CA LEU A 22 11.48 22.09 -13.13
C LEU A 22 12.62 21.07 -13.08
N ALA A 23 13.62 21.18 -13.97
CA ALA A 23 14.77 20.29 -14.00
C ALA A 23 15.58 20.38 -12.69
N LEU A 24 15.82 21.58 -12.18
CA LEU A 24 16.48 21.78 -10.88
C LEU A 24 15.67 21.17 -9.74
N TRP A 25 14.35 21.34 -9.74
CA TRP A 25 13.49 20.72 -8.74
C TRP A 25 13.56 19.19 -8.80
N GLN A 26 13.52 18.58 -9.99
CA GLN A 26 13.64 17.12 -10.14
C GLN A 26 14.97 16.58 -9.62
N ILE A 27 16.08 17.30 -9.85
CA ILE A 27 17.41 16.93 -9.34
C ILE A 27 17.48 17.07 -7.81
N ALA A 28 16.91 18.15 -7.27
CA ALA A 28 16.95 18.44 -5.84
C ALA A 28 15.94 17.61 -5.03
N PHE A 29 14.82 17.20 -5.63
CA PHE A 29 13.71 16.58 -4.93
C PHE A 29 14.13 15.29 -4.22
N ILE A 30 14.74 14.32 -4.92
CA ILE A 30 15.13 13.03 -4.34
C ILE A 30 16.03 13.17 -3.11
N PRO A 31 17.17 13.89 -3.15
CA PRO A 31 18.02 14.04 -1.97
C PRO A 31 17.32 14.81 -0.85
N LEU A 32 16.48 15.80 -1.16
CA LEU A 32 15.75 16.55 -0.15
C LEU A 32 14.66 15.72 0.53
N ALA A 33 13.87 14.95 -0.24
CA ALA A 33 12.85 14.06 0.28
C ALA A 33 13.46 12.99 1.19
N ASN A 34 14.54 12.34 0.74
CA ASN A 34 15.28 11.37 1.55
C ASN A 34 15.85 11.99 2.83
N ALA A 35 16.43 13.19 2.76
CA ALA A 35 16.90 13.90 3.96
C ALA A 35 15.75 14.22 4.92
N TRP A 36 14.56 14.50 4.38
CA TRP A 36 13.38 14.83 5.17
C TRP A 36 12.85 13.65 6.00
N GLU A 37 13.02 12.42 5.52
CA GLU A 37 12.65 11.22 6.29
C GLU A 37 13.41 11.11 7.62
N TRP A 38 14.58 11.75 7.74
CA TRP A 38 15.35 11.74 8.99
C TRP A 38 14.80 12.69 10.05
N LEU A 39 13.88 13.60 9.70
CA LEU A 39 13.27 14.53 10.65
C LEU A 39 12.07 13.87 11.34
N PRO A 40 12.09 13.71 12.68
CA PRO A 40 10.92 13.20 13.37
C PRO A 40 9.66 14.05 13.15
N ARG A 41 8.55 13.38 12.86
CA ARG A 41 7.25 13.99 12.61
C ARG A 41 6.25 13.58 13.68
N ARG A 42 5.37 14.50 14.09
CA ARG A 42 4.31 14.16 15.03
C ARG A 42 3.35 13.16 14.39
N PRO A 43 2.77 12.25 15.17
CA PRO A 43 1.67 11.44 14.68
C PRO A 43 0.50 12.35 14.33
N THR A 44 -0.07 12.13 13.16
CA THR A 44 -1.34 12.67 12.69
C THR A 44 -2.46 11.66 12.99
N PRO A 45 -3.73 12.06 12.93
CA PRO A 45 -4.83 11.09 13.00
C PRO A 45 -4.82 10.03 11.89
N ALA A 46 -4.11 10.31 10.78
CA ALA A 46 -3.83 9.29 9.78
C ALA A 46 -2.84 8.25 10.36
N ASP A 47 -1.85 8.68 11.14
CA ASP A 47 -0.80 7.86 11.78
C ASP A 47 -1.27 6.93 12.92
N ASP A 48 -2.56 6.61 13.02
CA ASP A 48 -3.05 5.45 13.79
C ASP A 48 -2.55 4.09 13.21
N TYR A 49 -1.68 4.17 12.20
CA TYR A 49 -0.97 3.08 11.58
C TYR A 49 -0.03 2.39 12.57
N PRO A 50 0.22 1.10 12.39
CA PRO A 50 1.15 0.38 13.24
C PRO A 50 2.61 0.57 12.80
N GLU A 51 3.29 1.53 13.43
CA GLU A 51 4.73 1.78 13.70
C GLU A 51 5.91 1.12 12.95
N ARG A 52 5.79 0.15 12.03
CA ARG A 52 6.96 -0.67 11.64
C ARG A 52 7.54 -0.50 10.24
N SER A 53 6.87 0.20 9.32
CA SER A 53 7.35 0.28 7.92
C SER A 53 7.75 1.68 7.45
N THR A 54 7.77 2.70 8.32
CA THR A 54 8.28 4.03 7.94
C THR A 54 9.71 4.20 8.43
N THR A 55 10.62 4.58 7.53
CA THR A 55 11.98 5.03 7.88
C THR A 55 11.95 6.27 8.78
N GLN A 56 10.90 7.08 8.68
CA GLN A 56 10.73 8.30 9.46
C GLN A 56 10.29 8.04 10.90
N ARG A 57 11.06 8.57 11.85
CA ARG A 57 10.79 8.45 13.29
C ARG A 57 9.59 9.28 13.72
N TRP A 58 8.85 8.79 14.72
CA TRP A 58 7.80 9.57 15.38
C TRP A 58 8.37 10.52 16.43
N GLY A 59 7.69 11.65 16.62
CA GLY A 59 7.97 12.61 17.68
C GLY A 59 8.17 14.02 17.14
N ARG A 60 9.16 14.71 17.68
CA ARG A 60 9.48 16.09 17.30
C ARG A 60 10.96 16.18 17.01
N PHE A 61 11.34 16.89 15.95
CA PHE A 61 12.74 17.24 15.72
C PHE A 61 13.14 18.53 16.46
N THR A 62 12.15 19.30 16.93
CA THR A 62 12.36 20.58 17.62
C THR A 62 11.27 20.89 18.65
N ASN A 63 11.62 21.72 19.64
CA ASN A 63 10.70 22.22 20.66
C ASN A 63 9.85 23.41 20.15
N SER A 64 10.22 24.04 19.02
CA SER A 64 9.42 25.11 18.42
C SER A 64 8.25 24.53 17.62
N ASP A 65 7.02 24.82 18.04
CA ASP A 65 5.81 24.39 17.31
C ASP A 65 5.75 24.92 15.88
N THR A 66 6.14 26.17 15.66
CA THR A 66 6.14 26.77 14.32
C THR A 66 7.09 26.04 13.38
N LEU A 67 8.31 25.75 13.84
CA LEU A 67 9.29 25.00 13.02
C LEU A 67 8.83 23.57 12.78
N GLN A 68 8.25 22.92 13.81
CA GLN A 68 7.70 21.56 13.68
C GLN A 68 6.59 21.52 12.62
N VAL A 69 5.59 22.39 12.70
CA VAL A 69 4.48 22.47 11.74
C VAL A 69 4.98 22.77 10.33
N THR A 70 5.90 23.73 10.17
CA THR A 70 6.46 24.07 8.86
C THR A 70 7.16 22.88 8.24
N SER A 71 7.94 22.13 9.03
CA SER A 71 8.62 20.96 8.50
C SER A 71 7.66 19.84 8.11
N GLU A 72 6.60 19.64 8.88
CA GLU A 72 5.54 18.68 8.56
C GLU A 72 4.85 19.02 7.23
N ARG A 73 4.57 20.31 6.98
CA ARG A 73 4.00 20.78 5.72
C ARG A 73 4.95 20.60 4.53
N ILE A 74 6.24 20.82 4.71
CA ILE A 74 7.23 20.54 3.67
C ILE A 74 7.27 19.04 3.36
N GLY A 75 7.19 18.20 4.39
CA GLY A 75 7.06 16.75 4.24
C GLY A 75 5.81 16.37 3.44
N ASP A 76 4.68 17.01 3.69
CA ASP A 76 3.44 16.80 2.91
C ASP A 76 3.60 17.21 1.44
N VAL A 77 4.33 18.30 1.16
CA VAL A 77 4.64 18.70 -0.22
C VAL A 77 5.54 17.66 -0.91
N PHE A 78 6.54 17.11 -0.21
CA PHE A 78 7.37 16.05 -0.78
C PHE A 78 6.58 14.79 -1.05
N ALA A 79 5.75 14.34 -0.09
CA ALA A 79 4.88 13.17 -0.28
C ALA A 79 3.91 13.36 -1.47
N PHE A 80 3.27 14.53 -1.55
CA PHE A 80 2.40 14.87 -2.67
C PHE A 80 3.15 14.86 -4.00
N TRP A 81 4.34 15.47 -4.07
CA TRP A 81 5.13 15.50 -5.29
C TRP A 81 5.63 14.13 -5.72
N ALA A 82 6.10 13.31 -4.76
CA ALA A 82 6.55 11.94 -4.99
C ALA A 82 5.46 11.14 -5.69
N GLU A 83 4.24 11.19 -5.15
CA GLU A 83 3.11 10.48 -5.70
C GLU A 83 2.62 11.08 -7.02
N ALA A 84 2.53 12.42 -7.12
CA ALA A 84 2.06 13.10 -8.33
C ALA A 84 2.95 12.88 -9.55
N THR A 85 4.26 12.70 -9.33
CA THR A 85 5.22 12.39 -10.38
C THR A 85 5.48 10.91 -10.55
N GLY A 86 4.87 10.06 -9.71
CA GLY A 86 5.16 8.63 -9.66
C GLY A 86 6.61 8.34 -9.33
N GLN A 87 7.28 9.22 -8.59
CA GLN A 87 8.65 9.04 -8.08
C GLN A 87 8.69 8.29 -6.76
N ASP A 88 7.54 8.11 -6.09
CA ASP A 88 7.38 7.05 -5.10
C ASP A 88 7.32 5.70 -5.83
N GLN A 89 8.47 5.33 -6.38
CA GLN A 89 8.69 4.08 -7.06
C GLN A 89 9.51 3.23 -6.12
N GLY A 90 8.83 2.29 -5.45
CA GLY A 90 9.51 1.22 -4.75
C GLY A 90 10.50 0.51 -5.68
N TRP A 91 11.53 -0.11 -5.10
CA TRP A 91 12.58 -0.86 -5.82
C TRP A 91 12.06 -1.91 -6.81
N ASN A 92 10.76 -2.23 -6.77
CA ASN A 92 10.03 -3.13 -7.66
C ASN A 92 10.02 -2.68 -9.13
N MET A 93 10.34 -1.43 -9.46
CA MET A 93 10.53 -0.99 -10.86
C MET A 93 11.61 -1.78 -11.62
N PHE A 94 12.54 -2.39 -10.89
CA PHE A 94 13.64 -3.17 -11.45
C PHE A 94 13.40 -4.68 -11.34
N THR A 95 12.22 -5.13 -10.87
CA THR A 95 11.92 -6.56 -10.89
C THR A 95 11.64 -7.01 -12.32
N PRO A 96 12.23 -8.11 -12.78
CA PRO A 96 12.12 -8.57 -14.16
C PRO A 96 10.67 -8.87 -14.58
N ASP A 97 9.82 -9.25 -13.61
CA ASP A 97 8.42 -9.59 -13.84
C ASP A 97 7.51 -8.64 -13.06
N PHE A 98 6.82 -7.75 -13.77
CA PHE A 98 5.69 -7.04 -13.18
C PHE A 98 4.52 -8.01 -13.03
N PRO A 99 3.93 -8.12 -11.83
CA PRO A 99 2.76 -8.97 -11.62
C PRO A 99 1.59 -8.50 -12.50
N PRO A 100 0.81 -9.42 -13.08
CA PRO A 100 -0.27 -9.09 -14.01
C PRO A 100 -1.52 -8.51 -13.33
N HIS A 101 -1.41 -8.05 -12.07
CA HIS A 101 -2.49 -7.57 -11.24
C HIS A 101 -2.03 -6.45 -10.30
N THR A 102 -2.93 -5.49 -10.07
CA THR A 102 -2.93 -4.64 -8.89
C THR A 102 -3.63 -5.39 -7.75
N VAL A 103 -3.05 -5.39 -6.56
CA VAL A 103 -3.63 -6.06 -5.39
C VAL A 103 -4.12 -5.01 -4.39
N VAL A 104 -5.34 -5.17 -3.91
CA VAL A 104 -5.96 -4.27 -2.94
C VAL A 104 -6.37 -5.06 -1.69
N PRO A 105 -5.98 -4.64 -0.48
CA PRO A 105 -6.34 -5.32 0.74
C PRO A 105 -7.70 -4.86 1.26
N ILE A 106 -8.49 -5.82 1.76
CA ILE A 106 -9.83 -5.60 2.31
C ILE A 106 -9.93 -6.34 3.64
N ALA A 107 -10.42 -5.66 4.68
CA ALA A 107 -10.73 -6.30 5.95
C ALA A 107 -12.23 -6.65 5.97
N GLU A 108 -12.55 -7.93 5.93
CA GLU A 108 -13.92 -8.42 6.13
C GLU A 108 -14.13 -8.70 7.63
N LEU A 109 -14.91 -7.83 8.28
CA LEU A 109 -15.26 -7.90 9.69
C LEU A 109 -16.54 -8.72 9.85
N LYS A 110 -16.49 -9.82 10.61
CA LYS A 110 -17.64 -10.67 10.88
C LYS A 110 -18.04 -10.57 12.35
N PHE A 111 -19.34 -10.42 12.59
CA PHE A 111 -19.92 -10.18 13.90
C PHE A 111 -20.66 -11.42 14.42
N ALA A 112 -20.90 -11.47 15.73
CA ALA A 112 -21.55 -12.61 16.39
C ALA A 112 -23.01 -12.82 15.94
N ASP A 113 -23.66 -11.77 15.44
CA ASP A 113 -25.02 -11.79 14.88
C ASP A 113 -25.07 -12.36 13.45
N GLY A 114 -23.92 -12.76 12.88
CA GLY A 114 -23.80 -13.29 11.52
C GLY A 114 -23.61 -12.22 10.44
N ARG A 115 -23.63 -10.93 10.80
CA ARG A 115 -23.39 -9.84 9.86
C ARG A 115 -21.92 -9.78 9.46
N ALA A 116 -21.66 -9.32 8.23
CA ALA A 116 -20.33 -9.04 7.73
C ALA A 116 -20.26 -7.61 7.17
N VAL A 117 -19.17 -6.90 7.46
CA VAL A 117 -18.88 -5.57 6.93
C VAL A 117 -17.49 -5.58 6.31
N ARG A 118 -17.33 -4.90 5.18
CA ARG A 118 -16.04 -4.80 4.47
C ARG A 118 -15.48 -3.41 4.64
N VAL A 119 -14.26 -3.33 5.16
CA VAL A 119 -13.48 -2.10 5.24
C VAL A 119 -12.39 -2.19 4.19
N GLU A 120 -12.62 -1.51 3.07
CA GLU A 120 -11.68 -1.52 1.96
C GLU A 120 -10.50 -0.55 2.21
N SER A 121 -9.42 -0.75 1.45
CA SER A 121 -8.39 0.26 1.28
C SER A 121 -9.00 1.55 0.73
N ARG A 122 -8.50 2.71 1.18
CA ARG A 122 -8.85 3.99 0.54
C ARG A 122 -8.36 4.08 -0.91
N PHE A 123 -7.41 3.22 -1.28
CA PHE A 123 -6.83 3.14 -2.61
C PHE A 123 -7.56 2.12 -3.50
N SER A 124 -8.61 1.47 -2.99
CA SER A 124 -9.54 0.71 -3.82
C SER A 124 -10.10 1.61 -4.93
N PRO A 125 -10.04 1.18 -6.21
CA PRO A 125 -10.79 1.88 -7.24
C PRO A 125 -12.28 1.73 -6.98
N ALA A 126 -13.06 2.78 -7.25
CA ALA A 126 -14.51 2.76 -7.10
C ALA A 126 -15.18 1.71 -8.00
N ASP A 127 -14.61 1.45 -9.19
CA ASP A 127 -14.98 0.36 -10.09
C ASP A 127 -13.73 -0.49 -10.38
N PRO A 128 -13.58 -1.67 -9.75
CA PRO A 128 -12.47 -2.59 -10.00
C PRO A 128 -12.40 -3.11 -11.44
N GLU A 129 -13.52 -3.18 -12.14
CA GLU A 129 -13.57 -3.65 -13.53
C GLU A 129 -13.20 -2.52 -14.51
N ARG A 130 -13.37 -1.26 -14.09
CA ARG A 130 -13.00 -0.06 -14.84
C ARG A 130 -12.31 0.98 -13.96
N PRO A 131 -11.11 0.67 -13.43
CA PRO A 131 -10.38 1.60 -12.57
C PRO A 131 -10.07 2.88 -13.38
N GLY A 132 -10.65 3.99 -12.92
CA GLY A 132 -10.36 5.31 -13.45
C GLY A 132 -8.98 5.81 -13.04
N MET A 133 -8.60 6.97 -13.57
CA MET A 133 -7.41 7.68 -13.07
C MET A 133 -7.62 8.07 -11.61
N ARG A 134 -6.65 7.76 -10.75
CA ARG A 134 -6.64 8.19 -9.36
C ARG A 134 -5.78 9.45 -9.25
N TRP A 135 -6.31 10.50 -8.63
CA TRP A 135 -5.51 11.66 -8.28
C TRP A 135 -4.54 11.32 -7.13
N PRO A 136 -3.36 11.95 -7.09
CA PRO A 136 -2.45 11.82 -5.95
C PRO A 136 -3.17 12.18 -4.63
N LEU A 137 -3.03 11.32 -3.63
CA LEU A 137 -3.54 11.45 -2.28
C LEU A 137 -2.35 11.56 -1.31
N VAL A 138 -2.28 12.61 -0.48
CA VAL A 138 -1.24 12.86 0.54
C VAL A 138 -1.26 11.83 1.72
N HIS A 139 -1.48 10.56 1.40
CA HIS A 139 -1.62 9.39 2.26
C HIS A 139 -0.56 8.33 1.93
N ASP A 140 0.58 8.78 1.44
CA ASP A 140 1.73 7.97 1.04
C ASP A 140 2.14 6.92 2.10
N ARG A 141 2.09 7.29 3.38
CA ARG A 141 2.36 6.36 4.49
C ARG A 141 1.39 5.18 4.55
N GLU A 142 0.09 5.44 4.37
CA GLU A 142 -0.92 4.37 4.33
C GLU A 142 -0.68 3.48 3.13
N PHE A 143 -0.41 4.10 1.99
CA PHE A 143 -0.16 3.40 0.74
C PHE A 143 1.03 2.45 0.89
N ASN A 144 2.16 2.96 1.39
CA ASN A 144 3.37 2.17 1.60
C ASN A 144 3.17 1.08 2.67
N TYR A 145 2.42 1.34 3.74
CA TYR A 145 2.08 0.31 4.71
C TYR A 145 1.22 -0.81 4.11
N GLU A 146 0.19 -0.46 3.33
CA GLU A 146 -0.65 -1.42 2.63
C GLU A 146 0.09 -2.17 1.52
N ALA A 147 1.03 -1.50 0.82
CA ALA A 147 1.88 -2.12 -0.18
C ALA A 147 2.73 -3.25 0.42
N ASN A 148 3.32 -3.05 1.61
CA ASN A 148 4.04 -4.11 2.31
C ASN A 148 3.16 -5.33 2.61
N ILE A 149 1.87 -5.13 2.84
CA ILE A 149 0.90 -6.21 3.08
C ILE A 149 0.55 -6.92 1.77
N THR A 150 0.23 -6.16 0.72
CA THR A 150 -0.18 -6.75 -0.57
C THR A 150 0.98 -7.47 -1.26
N MET A 151 2.22 -7.03 -1.06
CA MET A 151 3.43 -7.71 -1.53
C MET A 151 3.51 -9.17 -1.07
N LEU A 152 2.97 -9.51 0.11
CA LEU A 152 2.97 -10.88 0.63
C LEU A 152 2.17 -11.86 -0.25
N GLY A 153 1.09 -11.38 -0.88
CA GLY A 153 0.19 -12.15 -1.74
C GLY A 153 0.31 -11.81 -3.24
N TRP A 154 1.22 -10.93 -3.64
CA TRP A 154 1.20 -10.35 -4.99
C TRP A 154 1.24 -11.38 -6.14
N HIS A 155 1.97 -12.47 -5.95
CA HIS A 155 2.12 -13.54 -6.93
C HIS A 155 1.17 -14.74 -6.69
N ALA A 156 0.22 -14.63 -5.78
CA ALA A 156 -0.70 -15.71 -5.42
C ALA A 156 -1.96 -15.73 -6.30
N THR A 157 -1.82 -15.68 -7.62
CA THR A 157 -2.98 -15.80 -8.54
C THR A 157 -3.46 -17.26 -8.64
N PRO A 158 -4.72 -17.54 -9.01
CA PRO A 158 -5.22 -18.89 -9.26
C PRO A 158 -4.33 -19.67 -10.22
N GLU A 159 -3.90 -19.03 -11.31
CA GLU A 159 -3.05 -19.64 -12.33
C GLU A 159 -1.66 -19.93 -11.79
N ALA A 160 -1.07 -19.01 -11.03
CA ALA A 160 0.25 -19.19 -10.41
C ALA A 160 0.23 -20.34 -9.38
N ILE A 161 -0.82 -20.42 -8.56
CA ILE A 161 -0.99 -21.51 -7.59
C ILE A 161 -1.28 -22.84 -8.30
N ALA A 162 -2.10 -22.84 -9.35
CA ALA A 162 -2.38 -24.06 -10.11
C ALA A 162 -1.12 -24.61 -10.81
N ALA A 163 -0.30 -23.72 -11.37
CA ALA A 163 0.96 -24.09 -12.02
C ALA A 163 2.03 -24.55 -11.02
N ARG A 164 2.02 -23.99 -9.79
CA ARG A 164 3.03 -24.21 -8.75
C ARG A 164 2.40 -24.29 -7.34
N PRO A 165 1.71 -25.39 -7.01
CA PRO A 165 0.95 -25.50 -5.75
C PRO A 165 1.80 -25.39 -4.50
N GLU A 166 3.08 -25.78 -4.55
CA GLU A 166 4.04 -25.62 -3.45
C GLU A 166 4.18 -24.16 -3.01
N HIS A 167 4.20 -23.20 -3.94
CA HIS A 167 4.25 -21.78 -3.61
C HIS A 167 2.97 -21.31 -2.89
N GLY A 168 1.83 -21.94 -3.21
CA GLY A 168 0.57 -21.68 -2.51
C GLY A 168 0.60 -22.15 -1.06
N ARG A 169 1.19 -23.34 -0.83
CA ARG A 169 1.32 -23.91 0.52
C ARG A 169 2.29 -23.13 1.42
N GLU A 170 3.15 -22.29 0.85
CA GLU A 170 4.03 -21.37 1.58
C GLU A 170 3.33 -20.07 2.02
N LEU A 171 2.13 -19.74 1.52
CA LEU A 171 1.47 -18.48 1.90
C LEU A 171 1.16 -18.36 3.40
N PRO A 172 0.71 -19.42 4.10
CA PRO A 172 0.56 -19.36 5.55
C PRO A 172 1.86 -19.05 6.30
N GLU A 173 3.00 -19.47 5.74
CA GLU A 173 4.32 -19.18 6.30
C GLU A 173 4.63 -17.67 6.19
N ARG A 174 4.33 -17.05 5.05
CA ARG A 174 4.43 -15.58 4.91
C ARG A 174 3.56 -14.83 5.91
N VAL A 175 2.36 -15.35 6.21
CA VAL A 175 1.49 -14.79 7.26
C VAL A 175 2.15 -14.91 8.63
N ARG A 176 2.82 -16.04 8.93
CA ARG A 176 3.54 -16.25 10.19
C ARG A 176 4.70 -15.27 10.34
N GLU A 177 5.53 -15.14 9.32
CA GLU A 177 6.69 -14.23 9.31
C GLU A 177 6.28 -12.76 9.46
N ASN A 178 5.09 -12.40 8.94
CA ASN A 178 4.57 -11.04 8.95
C ASN A 178 3.41 -10.84 9.93
N HIS A 179 3.28 -11.72 10.93
CA HIS A 179 2.07 -11.76 11.77
C HIS A 179 1.83 -10.47 12.56
N GLU A 180 2.89 -9.78 12.99
CA GLU A 180 2.76 -8.50 13.68
C GLU A 180 2.19 -7.45 12.74
N LEU A 181 2.80 -7.25 11.56
CA LEU A 181 2.35 -6.32 10.51
C LEU A 181 0.87 -6.53 10.17
N LEU A 182 0.48 -7.79 9.94
CA LEU A 182 -0.87 -8.18 9.56
C LEU A 182 -1.88 -7.96 10.70
N SER A 183 -1.58 -8.43 11.92
CA SER A 183 -2.47 -8.27 13.08
C SER A 183 -2.74 -6.79 13.36
N HIS A 184 -1.68 -6.01 13.26
CA HIS A 184 -1.69 -4.58 13.43
C HIS A 184 -2.56 -3.86 12.38
N TRP A 185 -2.45 -4.22 11.10
CA TRP A 185 -3.32 -3.68 10.05
C TRP A 185 -4.79 -4.03 10.26
N LEU A 186 -5.08 -5.30 10.60
CA LEU A 186 -6.45 -5.78 10.82
C LEU A 186 -7.09 -5.11 12.04
N ALA A 187 -6.32 -4.90 13.10
CA ALA A 187 -6.75 -4.12 14.26
C ALA A 187 -7.04 -2.66 13.89
N TRP A 188 -6.21 -2.05 13.05
CA TRP A 188 -6.43 -0.69 12.56
C TRP A 188 -7.71 -0.59 11.72
N LYS A 189 -7.94 -1.47 10.73
CA LYS A 189 -9.17 -1.47 9.93
C LYS A 189 -10.42 -1.70 10.78
N THR A 190 -10.32 -2.52 11.83
CA THR A 190 -11.38 -2.70 12.82
C THR A 190 -11.66 -1.39 13.58
N ARG A 191 -10.62 -0.66 14.03
CA ARG A 191 -10.78 0.65 14.67
C ARG A 191 -11.39 1.69 13.73
N VAL A 192 -11.02 1.69 12.45
CA VAL A 192 -11.62 2.58 11.44
C VAL A 192 -13.14 2.37 11.38
N HIS A 193 -13.60 1.12 11.31
CA HIS A 193 -15.01 0.78 11.32
C HIS A 193 -15.71 1.20 12.62
N LEU A 194 -15.18 0.80 13.78
CA LEU A 194 -15.78 1.11 15.07
C LEU A 194 -15.86 2.61 15.37
N ARG A 195 -14.97 3.43 14.80
CA ARG A 195 -15.07 4.89 14.87
C ARG A 195 -16.19 5.46 13.99
N ALA A 196 -16.40 4.88 12.81
CA ALA A 196 -17.50 5.27 11.92
C ALA A 196 -18.87 4.79 12.45
N SER A 197 -18.89 3.73 13.26
CA SER A 197 -20.09 3.15 13.86
C SER A 197 -19.98 3.03 15.40
N PRO A 198 -20.06 4.16 16.15
CA PRO A 198 -19.98 4.13 17.60
C PRO A 198 -21.07 3.25 18.23
N GLY A 199 -20.69 2.39 19.18
CA GLY A 199 -21.61 1.50 19.89
C GLY A 199 -21.79 0.11 19.25
N GLU A 200 -21.19 -0.13 18.09
CA GLU A 200 -21.15 -1.45 17.50
C GLU A 200 -20.22 -2.41 18.30
N ALA A 201 -20.58 -3.69 18.34
CA ALA A 201 -19.76 -4.70 19.00
C ALA A 201 -18.43 -4.91 18.26
N VAL A 202 -17.41 -5.41 18.95
CA VAL A 202 -16.15 -5.82 18.31
C VAL A 202 -16.40 -7.06 17.43
N PRO A 203 -15.86 -7.13 16.19
CA PRO A 203 -16.01 -8.32 15.35
C PRO A 203 -15.38 -9.57 16.00
N VAL A 204 -16.02 -10.72 15.82
CA VAL A 204 -15.54 -12.01 16.32
C VAL A 204 -14.46 -12.62 15.42
N GLU A 205 -14.48 -12.25 14.14
CA GLU A 205 -13.52 -12.68 13.12
C GLU A 205 -13.23 -11.51 12.18
N VAL A 206 -11.97 -11.36 11.79
CA VAL A 206 -11.50 -10.37 10.80
C VAL A 206 -10.67 -11.09 9.77
N VAL A 207 -11.10 -11.08 8.51
CA VAL A 207 -10.40 -11.75 7.41
C VAL A 207 -9.74 -10.71 6.52
N LEU A 208 -8.42 -10.82 6.31
CA LEU A 208 -7.73 -10.12 5.24
C LEU A 208 -8.06 -10.82 3.92
N VAL A 209 -8.71 -10.10 3.03
CA VAL A 209 -9.01 -10.52 1.66
C VAL A 209 -8.18 -9.67 0.71
N PHE A 210 -7.52 -10.31 -0.25
CA PHE A 210 -6.89 -9.63 -1.37
C PHE A 210 -7.81 -9.66 -2.58
N ARG A 211 -8.12 -8.47 -3.10
CA ARG A 211 -8.73 -8.30 -4.43
C ARG A 211 -7.63 -8.10 -5.46
N TYR A 212 -7.62 -8.94 -6.48
CA TYR A 212 -6.68 -8.91 -7.59
C TYR A 212 -7.39 -8.31 -8.78
N ILE A 213 -6.89 -7.17 -9.25
CA ILE A 213 -7.44 -6.41 -10.37
C ILE A 213 -6.46 -6.57 -11.54
N PRO A 214 -6.81 -7.30 -12.61
CA PRO A 214 -5.92 -7.53 -13.72
C PRO A 214 -5.44 -6.22 -14.38
N THR A 215 -4.13 -6.11 -14.58
CA THR A 215 -3.56 -5.04 -15.40
C THR A 215 -3.71 -5.39 -16.88
N PRO A 216 -3.82 -4.40 -17.79
CA PRO A 216 -3.72 -4.65 -19.22
C PRO A 216 -2.42 -5.38 -19.55
N LEU A 217 -2.48 -6.41 -20.40
CA LEU A 217 -1.27 -7.06 -20.87
C LEU A 217 -0.54 -6.13 -21.87
N PRO A 218 0.80 -6.19 -21.97
CA PRO A 218 1.55 -5.32 -22.88
C PRO A 218 1.11 -5.39 -24.35
N ASN A 219 0.54 -6.53 -24.76
CA ASN A 219 0.10 -6.78 -26.13
C ASN A 219 -1.44 -6.72 -26.31
N ASP A 220 -2.18 -6.29 -25.29
CA ASP A 220 -3.63 -6.14 -25.42
C ASP A 220 -3.94 -4.97 -26.37
N PRO A 221 -4.83 -5.17 -27.39
CA PRO A 221 -5.25 -4.06 -28.22
C PRO A 221 -6.01 -3.01 -27.38
N PRO A 222 -5.97 -1.73 -27.74
CA PRO A 222 -6.79 -0.70 -27.10
C PRO A 222 -8.26 -1.11 -27.06
N GLY A 223 -8.86 -1.15 -25.86
CA GLY A 223 -10.26 -1.56 -25.68
C GLY A 223 -10.49 -3.07 -25.59
N ALA A 224 -9.43 -3.88 -25.50
CA ALA A 224 -9.57 -5.31 -25.19
C ALA A 224 -10.45 -5.52 -23.94
N PRO A 225 -11.35 -6.53 -23.94
CA PRO A 225 -12.09 -6.89 -22.75
C PRO A 225 -11.14 -7.18 -21.59
N ARG A 226 -11.37 -6.52 -20.46
CA ARG A 226 -10.57 -6.77 -19.26
C ARG A 226 -10.88 -8.15 -18.71
N ARG A 227 -9.85 -8.79 -18.17
CA ARG A 227 -10.00 -9.99 -17.34
C ARG A 227 -10.74 -9.59 -16.05
N PRO A 228 -11.67 -10.41 -15.53
CA PRO A 228 -12.43 -10.07 -14.34
C PRO A 228 -11.52 -10.00 -13.11
N SER A 229 -11.85 -9.13 -12.17
CA SER A 229 -11.22 -9.16 -10.85
C SER A 229 -11.64 -10.41 -10.08
N PHE A 230 -10.80 -10.83 -9.14
CA PHE A 230 -11.13 -11.93 -8.22
C PHE A 230 -10.63 -11.60 -6.82
N GLU A 231 -11.17 -12.31 -5.83
CA GLU A 231 -10.82 -12.13 -4.43
C GLU A 231 -10.34 -13.44 -3.80
N ARG A 232 -9.46 -13.33 -2.81
CA ARG A 232 -8.96 -14.48 -2.06
C ARG A 232 -8.68 -14.13 -0.60
N PRO A 233 -9.11 -14.96 0.36
CA PRO A 233 -8.67 -14.82 1.74
C PRO A 233 -7.15 -15.03 1.85
N PHE A 234 -6.49 -14.29 2.74
CA PHE A 234 -5.05 -14.41 2.94
C PHE A 234 -4.69 -14.73 4.39
N ALA A 235 -5.31 -14.03 5.34
CA ALA A 235 -5.12 -14.26 6.76
C ALA A 235 -6.43 -14.07 7.51
N ARG A 236 -6.57 -14.76 8.65
CA ARG A 236 -7.71 -14.61 9.55
C ARG A 236 -7.23 -14.28 10.96
N TRP A 237 -7.85 -13.28 11.57
CA TRP A 237 -7.63 -12.84 12.94
C TRP A 237 -8.91 -12.99 13.76
N ARG A 238 -8.79 -13.44 15.01
CA ARG A 238 -9.91 -13.48 15.97
C ARG A 238 -9.59 -12.58 17.17
N PRO A 239 -10.06 -11.32 17.20
CA PRO A 239 -9.67 -10.35 18.23
C PRO A 239 -9.88 -10.84 19.67
N GLY A 240 -11.03 -11.48 19.93
CA GLY A 240 -11.41 -12.04 21.23
C GLY A 240 -11.35 -13.58 21.31
N GLY A 241 -10.77 -14.24 20.32
CA GLY A 241 -10.72 -15.70 20.27
C GLY A 241 -9.75 -16.29 21.31
N PRO A 242 -9.95 -17.55 21.74
CA PRO A 242 -9.00 -18.24 22.60
C PRO A 242 -7.64 -18.34 21.92
N ARG A 243 -6.57 -18.02 22.65
CA ARG A 243 -5.19 -18.18 22.18
C ARG A 243 -4.62 -19.44 22.83
N ALA A 244 -4.61 -20.55 22.10
CA ALA A 244 -3.95 -21.75 22.60
C ALA A 244 -2.44 -21.43 22.80
N PRO A 245 -1.83 -21.87 23.91
CA PRO A 245 -0.40 -21.66 24.14
C PRO A 245 0.44 -22.13 22.95
N GLY A 246 1.37 -21.30 22.48
CA GLY A 246 2.26 -21.61 21.37
C GLY A 246 1.67 -21.36 19.97
N LEU A 247 0.44 -20.85 19.85
CA LEU A 247 -0.15 -20.41 18.58
C LEU A 247 -0.16 -18.89 18.45
N LEU A 248 -0.03 -18.40 17.22
CA LEU A 248 -0.24 -17.00 16.87
C LEU A 248 -1.74 -16.65 16.90
N PRO A 249 -2.10 -15.37 17.10
CA PRO A 249 -3.49 -14.92 17.01
C PRO A 249 -4.02 -14.90 15.56
N LEU A 250 -3.16 -15.20 14.57
CA LEU A 250 -3.48 -15.27 13.16
C LEU A 250 -3.46 -16.71 12.65
N GLU A 251 -4.33 -16.96 11.69
CA GLU A 251 -4.32 -18.14 10.84
C GLU A 251 -3.99 -17.70 9.40
N GLY A 252 -3.19 -18.50 8.68
CA GLY A 252 -2.87 -18.27 7.28
C GLY A 252 -3.80 -19.05 6.36
N PHE A 253 -4.18 -18.49 5.22
CA PHE A 253 -4.99 -19.22 4.23
C PHE A 253 -4.11 -20.03 3.29
N ASP A 254 -4.33 -21.35 3.24
CA ASP A 254 -3.74 -22.24 2.23
C ASP A 254 -4.68 -22.31 1.02
N PRO A 255 -4.30 -21.71 -0.13
CA PRO A 255 -5.14 -21.68 -1.33
C PRO A 255 -5.24 -23.02 -2.05
N VAL A 256 -4.42 -24.01 -1.69
CA VAL A 256 -4.47 -25.35 -2.31
C VAL A 256 -5.51 -26.22 -1.60
N THR A 257 -5.59 -26.12 -0.28
CA THR A 257 -6.59 -26.86 0.52
C THR A 257 -7.85 -26.05 0.81
N GLU A 258 -7.86 -24.77 0.42
CA GLU A 258 -8.93 -23.78 0.64
C GLU A 258 -9.31 -23.65 2.12
N ARG A 259 -8.31 -23.70 3.01
CA ARG A 259 -8.51 -23.70 4.47
C ARG A 259 -7.58 -22.72 5.15
N PHE A 260 -8.07 -22.16 6.25
CA PHE A 260 -7.20 -21.48 7.19
C PHE A 260 -6.46 -22.52 8.04
N VAL A 261 -5.15 -22.33 8.17
CA VAL A 261 -4.26 -23.14 8.99
C VAL A 261 -3.77 -22.33 10.19
N GLU A 262 -3.79 -22.96 11.35
CA GLU A 262 -3.24 -22.37 12.58
C GLU A 262 -1.73 -22.21 12.46
N LEU A 263 -1.22 -21.08 12.95
CA LEU A 263 0.20 -20.76 12.87
C LEU A 263 0.85 -20.88 14.24
N LYS A 264 1.99 -21.55 14.32
CA LYS A 264 2.76 -21.69 15.58
C LYS A 264 3.67 -20.49 15.80
N VAL A 265 3.88 -20.13 17.06
CA VAL A 265 4.94 -19.19 17.44
C VAL A 265 6.28 -19.88 17.19
N VAL A 266 7.17 -19.24 16.45
CA VAL A 266 8.56 -19.70 16.35
C VAL A 266 9.33 -19.11 17.52
N SER A 267 9.79 -19.97 18.42
CA SER A 267 10.76 -19.56 19.42
C SER A 267 12.04 -19.13 18.70
N PRO A 268 12.60 -17.94 19.00
CA PRO A 268 13.91 -17.59 18.48
C PRO A 268 14.92 -18.67 18.90
N PRO A 269 15.85 -19.05 18.00
CA PRO A 269 16.88 -20.06 18.28
C PRO A 269 17.79 -19.67 19.43
#